data_AF-A0A351Y8S5-F1
#
_entry.id   AF-A0A351Y8S5-F1
#
_cell.length_a   1.000
_cell.length_b   1.000
_cell.length_c   1.000
_cell.angle_alpha   90.00
_cell.angle_beta   90.00
_cell.angle_gamma   90.00
#
_symmetry.space_group_name_H-M   'P 1'
#
loop_
_entity.id
_entity.type
_entity.pdbx_description
1 polymer ?
#
loop_
_entity_poly.entity_id
_entity_poly.type
_entity_poly.pdbx_seq_one_letter_code
_entity_poly.pdbx_strand_id
1 'polypeptide(L)'
;DFSEVSSLTMNGIAVPFSVEGKTITVLKEDFPSSLQKGKVTGSLIVDGLSYEFSFVLSGSHSLSAFDFTNGSITLNTRSSKAVGNVVGYDGKVAKVHIEEKTSKSQGGTYVFIGSYGFYIRGDTARVAERNGDVFKETTPRNNAFTVYQASLAKGLTLGLSASVLNETTMHLEMYDGAVLLGSYDFTRVSDEIDAENARFEIMISGDVTEEILSSPIRS
;
A
#
# COMPACT_ATOMS: atom_id res chain seq x y z
N ASP A 1 -10.27 -2.22 36.47
CA ASP A 1 -10.14 -3.57 35.90
C ASP A 1 -11.19 -3.66 34.81
N PHE A 2 -10.95 -4.28 33.65
CA PHE A 2 -11.99 -4.36 32.60
C PHE A 2 -12.94 -5.55 32.80
N SER A 3 -13.00 -6.08 34.03
CA SER A 3 -13.73 -7.29 34.37
C SER A 3 -15.25 -7.18 34.20
N GLU A 4 -15.83 -5.98 34.12
CA GLU A 4 -17.28 -5.78 33.88
C GLU A 4 -17.55 -4.88 32.66
N VAL A 5 -16.91 -5.17 31.53
CA VAL A 5 -17.40 -4.65 30.26
C VAL A 5 -18.76 -5.29 29.96
N SER A 6 -19.81 -4.48 29.94
CA SER A 6 -21.20 -4.94 29.74
C SER A 6 -21.73 -4.68 28.35
N SER A 7 -21.13 -3.74 27.60
CA SER A 7 -21.47 -3.51 26.20
C SER A 7 -20.35 -2.82 25.43
N LEU A 8 -20.35 -3.07 24.12
CA LEU A 8 -19.50 -2.41 23.14
C LEU A 8 -20.35 -2.06 21.92
N THR A 9 -20.21 -0.82 21.42
CA THR A 9 -20.84 -0.41 20.17
C THR A 9 -19.84 0.14 19.16
N MET A 10 -20.15 -0.01 17.87
CA MET A 10 -19.47 0.64 16.75
C MET A 10 -20.51 1.31 15.86
N ASN A 11 -20.40 2.62 15.68
CA ASN A 11 -21.41 3.50 15.08
C ASN A 11 -22.83 3.26 15.63
N GLY A 12 -22.93 3.04 16.95
CA GLY A 12 -24.19 2.77 17.64
C GLY A 12 -24.76 1.36 17.46
N ILE A 13 -24.06 0.47 16.76
CA ILE A 13 -24.44 -0.93 16.58
C ILE A 13 -23.72 -1.77 17.63
N ALA A 14 -24.45 -2.62 18.35
CA ALA A 14 -23.87 -3.53 19.33
C ALA A 14 -22.96 -4.55 18.63
N VAL A 15 -21.77 -4.77 19.18
CA VAL A 15 -20.74 -5.65 18.61
C VAL A 15 -20.37 -6.73 19.62
N PRO A 16 -20.38 -8.02 19.25
CA PRO A 16 -19.82 -9.09 20.08
C PRO A 16 -18.35 -8.84 20.43
N PHE A 17 -17.96 -9.17 21.66
CA PHE A 17 -16.59 -9.04 22.14
C PHE A 17 -16.26 -10.10 23.18
N SER A 18 -14.97 -10.36 23.38
CA SER A 18 -14.45 -11.15 24.49
C SER A 18 -13.55 -10.32 25.39
N VAL A 19 -13.54 -10.62 26.68
CA VAL A 19 -12.67 -9.98 27.68
C VAL A 19 -11.69 -11.02 28.23
N GLU A 20 -10.40 -10.74 28.14
CA GLU A 20 -9.35 -11.55 28.77
C GLU A 20 -8.42 -10.64 29.57
N GLY A 21 -8.53 -10.68 30.89
CA GLY A 21 -7.84 -9.77 31.78
C GLY A 21 -8.18 -8.31 31.48
N LYS A 22 -7.20 -7.56 30.97
CA LYS A 22 -7.34 -6.13 30.62
C LYS A 22 -7.55 -5.88 29.12
N THR A 23 -7.83 -6.94 28.36
CA THR A 23 -7.94 -6.88 26.89
C THR A 23 -9.38 -7.13 26.46
N ILE A 24 -9.87 -6.31 25.54
CA ILE A 24 -11.16 -6.47 24.87
C ILE A 24 -10.87 -6.81 23.41
N THR A 25 -11.43 -7.91 22.91
CA THR A 25 -11.22 -8.37 21.54
C THR A 25 -12.54 -8.44 20.79
N VAL A 26 -12.54 -7.96 19.55
CA VAL A 26 -13.65 -8.08 18.60
C VAL A 26 -13.12 -8.82 17.38
N LEU A 27 -13.81 -9.88 16.95
CA LEU A 27 -13.43 -10.63 15.75
C LEU A 27 -13.87 -9.88 14.50
N LYS A 28 -13.17 -10.11 13.38
CA LYS A 28 -13.45 -9.40 12.13
C LYS A 28 -14.87 -9.66 11.62
N GLU A 29 -15.33 -10.90 11.74
CA GLU A 29 -16.67 -11.36 11.36
C GLU A 29 -17.79 -10.70 12.18
N ASP A 30 -17.47 -10.18 13.36
CA ASP A 30 -18.40 -9.49 14.26
C ASP A 30 -18.51 -7.99 13.97
N PHE A 31 -17.68 -7.44 13.07
CA PHE A 31 -17.78 -6.04 12.68
C PHE A 31 -19.12 -5.82 11.95
N PRO A 32 -19.89 -4.77 12.30
CA PRO A 32 -21.13 -4.49 11.60
C PRO A 32 -20.89 -4.33 10.10
N SER A 33 -21.64 -5.10 9.30
CA SER A 33 -21.50 -5.10 7.83
C SER A 33 -21.83 -3.74 7.19
N SER A 34 -22.48 -2.85 7.93
CA SER A 34 -22.80 -1.49 7.52
C SER A 34 -21.68 -0.48 7.77
N LEU A 35 -20.59 -0.85 8.45
CA LEU A 35 -19.47 0.06 8.67
C LEU A 35 -18.85 0.47 7.32
N GLN A 36 -18.80 1.78 7.09
CA GLN A 36 -18.18 2.36 5.90
C GLN A 36 -16.74 2.75 6.19
N LYS A 37 -15.94 2.91 5.13
CA LYS A 37 -14.60 3.51 5.23
C LYS A 37 -14.70 4.86 5.94
N GLY A 38 -13.76 5.16 6.84
CA GLY A 38 -13.67 6.44 7.53
C GLY A 38 -13.71 6.29 9.05
N LYS A 39 -14.03 7.40 9.75
CA LYS A 39 -14.08 7.42 11.21
C LYS A 39 -15.25 6.57 11.71
N VAL A 40 -14.93 5.57 12.53
CA VAL A 40 -15.90 4.80 13.33
C VAL A 40 -15.81 5.31 14.76
N THR A 41 -16.96 5.69 15.32
CA THR A 41 -17.10 6.03 16.73
C THR A 41 -17.69 4.86 17.47
N GLY A 42 -17.27 4.60 18.70
CA GLY A 42 -17.84 3.55 19.51
C GLY A 42 -17.89 3.93 20.96
N SER A 43 -18.69 3.18 21.72
CA SER A 43 -18.80 3.34 23.16
C SER A 43 -18.64 1.98 23.84
N LEU A 44 -18.05 2.02 25.03
CA LEU A 44 -17.85 0.87 25.90
C LEU A 44 -18.47 1.17 27.25
N ILE A 45 -19.28 0.27 27.78
CA ILE A 45 -19.78 0.40 29.16
C ILE A 45 -18.97 -0.51 30.09
N VAL A 46 -18.26 0.08 31.04
CA VAL A 46 -17.47 -0.63 32.07
C VAL A 46 -17.96 -0.18 33.44
N ASP A 47 -18.36 -1.13 34.30
CA ASP A 47 -18.89 -0.84 35.64
C ASP A 47 -20.03 0.22 35.62
N GLY A 48 -20.86 0.20 34.57
CA GLY A 48 -21.96 1.16 34.37
C GLY A 48 -21.55 2.55 33.85
N LEU A 49 -20.26 2.80 33.58
CA LEU A 49 -19.75 4.05 33.02
C LEU A 49 -19.50 3.93 31.50
N SER A 50 -19.93 4.93 30.73
CA SER A 50 -19.68 4.99 29.28
C SER A 50 -18.31 5.60 28.99
N TYR A 51 -17.52 4.91 28.18
CA TYR A 51 -16.25 5.34 27.64
C TYR A 51 -16.36 5.42 26.12
N GLU A 52 -16.26 6.63 25.58
CA GLU A 52 -16.26 6.86 24.15
C GLU A 52 -14.87 6.62 23.54
N PHE A 53 -14.84 6.02 22.37
CA PHE A 53 -13.63 5.86 21.58
C PHE A 53 -13.91 6.11 20.10
N SER A 54 -12.85 6.26 19.32
CA SER A 54 -12.97 6.28 17.87
C SER A 54 -11.73 5.72 17.21
N PHE A 55 -11.92 5.05 16.08
CA PHE A 55 -10.85 4.58 15.22
C PHE A 55 -11.20 4.89 13.76
N VAL A 56 -10.21 4.87 12.87
CA VAL A 56 -10.45 5.02 11.43
C VAL A 56 -10.50 3.62 10.84
N LEU A 57 -11.68 3.20 10.39
CA LEU A 57 -11.84 2.02 9.54
C LEU A 57 -11.36 2.42 8.14
N SER A 58 -10.04 2.34 7.94
CA SER A 58 -9.47 2.43 6.61
C SER A 58 -9.63 1.07 5.95
N GLY A 59 -10.27 1.03 4.79
CA GLY A 59 -10.31 -0.18 3.96
C GLY A 59 -8.95 -0.51 3.33
N SER A 60 -7.83 0.03 3.83
CA SER A 60 -6.51 -0.44 3.40
C SER A 60 -6.24 -1.77 4.10
N HIS A 61 -6.73 -2.84 3.47
CA HIS A 61 -6.09 -4.14 3.51
C HIS A 61 -4.66 -3.95 2.98
N SER A 62 -3.77 -3.43 3.83
CA SER A 62 -2.37 -3.36 3.45
C SER A 62 -1.82 -4.77 3.51
N LEU A 63 -1.17 -5.19 2.45
CA LEU A 63 -0.51 -6.49 2.37
C LEU A 63 0.97 -6.29 2.15
N SER A 64 1.77 -7.27 2.56
CA SER A 64 3.18 -7.30 2.16
C SER A 64 3.24 -7.54 0.65
N ALA A 65 3.88 -6.62 -0.07
CA ALA A 65 4.01 -6.68 -1.52
C ALA A 65 4.74 -7.96 -1.98
N PHE A 66 5.66 -8.47 -1.15
CA PHE A 66 6.44 -9.68 -1.40
C PHE A 66 6.36 -10.65 -0.21
N ASP A 67 6.70 -11.91 -0.45
CA ASP A 67 6.96 -12.89 0.59
C ASP A 67 8.42 -12.77 1.06
N PHE A 68 8.60 -12.37 2.32
CA PHE A 68 9.92 -12.21 2.95
C PHE A 68 10.25 -13.35 3.94
N THR A 69 9.55 -14.48 3.87
CA THR A 69 9.82 -15.66 4.73
C THR A 69 11.27 -16.15 4.63
N ASN A 70 11.91 -15.98 3.46
CA ASN A 70 13.30 -16.34 3.22
C ASN A 70 14.29 -15.17 3.37
N GLY A 71 13.87 -14.06 3.96
CA GLY A 71 14.67 -12.85 4.14
C GLY A 71 14.45 -11.79 3.05
N SER A 72 15.32 -10.78 3.04
CA SER A 72 15.27 -9.65 2.10
C SER A 72 15.54 -10.08 0.65
N ILE A 73 14.99 -9.34 -0.31
CA ILE A 73 15.20 -9.54 -1.75
C ILE A 73 16.21 -8.50 -2.24
N THR A 74 17.30 -8.93 -2.83
CA THR A 74 18.33 -8.04 -3.40
C THR A 74 18.21 -7.94 -4.91
N LEU A 75 18.10 -6.72 -5.44
CA LEU A 75 18.16 -6.39 -6.85
C LEU A 75 19.54 -5.81 -7.16
N ASN A 76 20.42 -6.56 -7.86
CA ASN A 76 21.84 -6.21 -8.03
C ASN A 76 22.34 -6.21 -9.49
N THR A 77 21.44 -6.21 -10.48
CA THR A 77 21.78 -6.01 -11.90
C THR A 77 20.95 -4.88 -12.50
N ARG A 78 21.44 -4.23 -13.57
CA ARG A 78 20.89 -2.99 -14.17
C ARG A 78 19.42 -3.04 -14.65
N SER A 79 18.78 -4.19 -14.52
CA SER A 79 17.40 -4.49 -14.90
C SER A 79 16.80 -5.61 -14.03
N SER A 80 17.34 -5.82 -12.82
CA SER A 80 16.79 -6.83 -11.90
C SER A 80 15.37 -6.47 -11.50
N LYS A 81 14.47 -7.44 -11.61
CA LYS A 81 13.05 -7.31 -11.28
C LYS A 81 12.66 -8.30 -10.19
N ALA A 82 11.97 -7.81 -9.16
CA ALA A 82 11.25 -8.62 -8.19
C ALA A 82 9.78 -8.69 -8.57
N VAL A 83 9.20 -9.90 -8.51
CA VAL A 83 7.78 -10.15 -8.73
C VAL A 83 7.16 -10.59 -7.42
N GLY A 84 6.12 -9.87 -6.99
CA GLY A 84 5.47 -10.04 -5.72
C GLY A 84 4.13 -10.75 -5.78
N ASN A 85 3.37 -10.51 -4.72
CA ASN A 85 2.03 -11.04 -4.52
C ASN A 85 1.03 -10.41 -5.50
N VAL A 86 -0.06 -11.12 -5.77
CA VAL A 86 -1.23 -10.55 -6.46
C VAL A 86 -1.89 -9.54 -5.51
N VAL A 87 -2.08 -8.32 -5.99
CA VAL A 87 -2.71 -7.21 -5.24
C VAL A 87 -4.12 -6.98 -5.75
N GLY A 88 -4.29 -6.94 -7.08
CA GLY A 88 -5.53 -6.57 -7.74
C GLY A 88 -5.76 -5.06 -7.85
N TYR A 89 -6.97 -4.70 -8.27
CA TYR A 89 -7.42 -3.32 -8.51
C TYR A 89 -8.58 -2.91 -7.60
N ASP A 90 -8.53 -3.32 -6.34
CA ASP A 90 -9.57 -3.08 -5.32
C ASP A 90 -9.19 -1.99 -4.29
N GLY A 91 -8.06 -1.30 -4.50
CA GLY A 91 -7.55 -0.25 -3.61
C GLY A 91 -6.77 -0.78 -2.40
N LYS A 92 -6.34 -2.04 -2.41
CA LYS A 92 -5.37 -2.57 -1.43
C LYS A 92 -4.02 -1.88 -1.56
N VAL A 93 -3.43 -1.51 -0.42
CA VAL A 93 -2.08 -0.92 -0.38
C VAL A 93 -1.05 -2.04 -0.23
N ALA A 94 -0.36 -2.40 -1.30
CA ALA A 94 0.79 -3.29 -1.23
C ALA A 94 2.00 -2.52 -0.72
N LYS A 95 2.62 -3.00 0.36
CA LYS A 95 3.72 -2.34 1.07
C LYS A 95 5.03 -3.10 0.96
N VAL A 96 6.12 -2.38 0.80
CA VAL A 96 7.50 -2.89 0.84
C VAL A 96 8.42 -1.85 1.47
N HIS A 97 9.38 -2.28 2.27
CA HIS A 97 10.46 -1.39 2.67
C HIS A 97 11.57 -1.45 1.62
N ILE A 98 11.93 -0.31 1.06
CA ILE A 98 13.15 -0.16 0.27
C ILE A 98 14.21 0.35 1.22
N GLU A 99 15.27 -0.42 1.43
CA GLU A 99 16.41 -0.01 2.24
C GLU A 99 17.17 1.15 1.57
N GLU A 100 18.11 1.74 2.29
CA GLU A 100 18.88 2.90 1.83
C GLU A 100 19.39 2.70 0.39
N LYS A 101 18.87 3.52 -0.53
CA LYS A 101 19.16 3.33 -1.94
C LYS A 101 20.56 3.85 -2.28
N THR A 102 21.39 3.01 -2.88
CA THR A 102 22.60 3.47 -3.58
C THR A 102 22.25 3.96 -4.98
N SER A 103 21.66 5.15 -5.07
CA SER A 103 21.28 5.79 -6.35
C SER A 103 22.39 6.71 -6.85
N LYS A 104 23.00 6.38 -8.00
CA LYS A 104 23.77 7.36 -8.81
C LYS A 104 22.81 8.07 -9.77
N SER A 105 23.09 9.33 -10.09
CA SER A 105 22.22 10.33 -10.75
C SER A 105 21.52 9.94 -12.07
N GLN A 106 21.80 8.76 -12.64
CA GLN A 106 21.23 8.28 -13.91
C GLN A 106 20.33 7.04 -13.78
N GLY A 107 20.12 6.49 -12.58
CA GLY A 107 19.24 5.35 -12.32
C GLY A 107 17.88 5.71 -11.72
N GLY A 108 16.95 4.75 -11.69
CA GLY A 108 15.64 4.89 -11.05
C GLY A 108 14.98 3.55 -10.74
N THR A 109 13.85 3.59 -10.07
CA THR A 109 13.11 2.39 -9.63
C THR A 109 11.70 2.43 -10.21
N TYR A 110 11.31 1.38 -10.91
CA TYR A 110 9.92 1.17 -11.32
C TYR A 110 9.17 0.43 -10.22
N VAL A 111 7.94 0.86 -9.94
CA VAL A 111 7.04 0.27 -8.95
C VAL A 111 5.67 0.12 -9.58
N PHE A 112 5.16 -1.10 -9.70
CA PHE A 112 3.99 -1.45 -10.50
C PHE A 112 2.97 -2.31 -9.75
N ILE A 113 1.69 -2.17 -10.11
CA ILE A 113 0.65 -3.17 -9.89
C ILE A 113 0.02 -3.51 -11.25
N GLY A 114 0.23 -4.74 -11.72
CA GLY A 114 -0.27 -5.20 -13.02
C GLY A 114 0.30 -4.36 -14.17
N SER A 115 -0.57 -3.66 -14.92
CA SER A 115 -0.17 -2.85 -16.08
C SER A 115 0.27 -1.42 -15.77
N TYR A 116 0.10 -0.94 -14.53
CA TYR A 116 0.27 0.47 -14.19
C TYR A 116 1.30 0.66 -13.09
N GLY A 117 2.04 1.75 -13.16
CA GLY A 117 3.03 2.07 -12.14
C GLY A 117 3.70 3.42 -12.34
N PHE A 118 4.76 3.59 -11.56
CA PHE A 118 5.57 4.80 -11.59
C PHE A 118 7.04 4.48 -11.74
N TYR A 119 7.76 5.36 -12.41
CA TYR A 119 9.21 5.38 -12.44
C TYR A 119 9.73 6.50 -11.55
N ILE A 120 10.37 6.14 -10.45
CA ILE A 120 10.91 7.07 -9.46
C ILE A 120 12.35 7.43 -9.85
N ARG A 121 12.57 8.67 -10.30
CA ARG A 121 13.87 9.20 -10.71
C ARG A 121 13.94 10.72 -10.54
N GLY A 122 15.05 11.23 -9.98
CA GLY A 122 15.35 12.67 -9.99
C GLY A 122 14.27 13.50 -9.30
N ASP A 123 13.93 13.13 -8.07
CA ASP A 123 12.87 13.74 -7.24
C ASP A 123 11.44 13.60 -7.77
N THR A 124 11.22 12.78 -8.79
CA THR A 124 9.92 12.71 -9.47
C THR A 124 9.45 11.26 -9.60
N ALA A 125 8.16 11.04 -9.32
CA ALA A 125 7.43 9.87 -9.81
C ALA A 125 6.88 10.18 -11.20
N ARG A 126 7.35 9.44 -12.19
CA ARG A 126 6.91 9.58 -13.59
C ARG A 126 5.92 8.48 -13.93
N VAL A 127 4.92 8.82 -14.71
CA VAL A 127 3.89 7.88 -15.16
C VAL A 127 4.55 6.80 -16.02
N ALA A 128 4.29 5.55 -15.68
CA ALA A 128 4.83 4.40 -16.40
C ALA A 128 3.74 3.35 -16.60
N GLU A 129 3.77 2.70 -17.76
CA GLU A 129 2.85 1.66 -18.15
C GLU A 129 3.63 0.44 -18.62
N ARG A 130 2.99 -0.72 -18.52
CA ARG A 130 3.52 -1.96 -19.04
C ARG A 130 3.21 -2.04 -20.54
N ASN A 131 4.20 -2.47 -21.32
CA ASN A 131 4.04 -2.84 -22.71
C ASN A 131 4.62 -4.24 -22.88
N GLY A 132 3.76 -5.25 -22.89
CA GLY A 132 4.18 -6.65 -22.76
C GLY A 132 4.94 -6.88 -21.43
N ASP A 133 6.17 -7.40 -21.49
CA ASP A 133 6.98 -7.64 -20.29
C ASP A 133 7.82 -6.43 -19.84
N VAL A 134 7.78 -5.32 -20.58
CA VAL A 134 8.65 -4.16 -20.39
C VAL A 134 7.94 -3.06 -19.63
N PHE A 135 8.59 -2.53 -18.59
CA PHE A 135 8.16 -1.29 -17.94
C PHE A 135 8.72 -0.08 -18.67
N LYS A 136 7.86 0.90 -18.97
CA LYS A 136 8.25 2.06 -19.74
C LYS A 136 7.53 3.32 -19.26
N GLU A 137 8.26 4.43 -19.19
CA GLU A 137 7.65 5.77 -19.07
C GLU A 137 6.68 6.03 -20.25
N THR A 138 5.57 6.71 -19.99
CA THR A 138 4.65 7.13 -21.06
C THR A 138 5.36 8.05 -22.06
N THR A 139 4.85 8.10 -23.29
CA THR A 139 5.30 9.05 -24.32
C THR A 139 4.11 9.90 -24.75
N PRO A 140 4.08 11.21 -24.46
CA PRO A 140 5.13 12.01 -23.83
C PRO A 140 5.36 11.64 -22.35
N ARG A 141 6.57 11.95 -21.85
CA ARG A 141 6.90 11.76 -20.43
C ARG A 141 5.98 12.62 -19.58
N ASN A 142 5.35 11.99 -18.58
CA ASN A 142 4.50 12.69 -17.63
C ASN A 142 5.06 12.56 -16.20
N ASN A 143 5.21 13.70 -15.52
CA ASN A 143 5.63 13.79 -14.13
C ASN A 143 4.37 13.86 -13.26
N ALA A 144 4.03 12.78 -12.57
CA ALA A 144 2.80 12.69 -11.79
C ALA A 144 2.87 13.54 -10.51
N PHE A 145 3.93 13.32 -9.71
CA PHE A 145 4.14 14.00 -8.44
C PHE A 145 5.62 13.92 -8.01
N THR A 146 5.96 14.70 -6.98
CA THR A 146 7.31 14.74 -6.41
C THR A 146 7.51 13.60 -5.41
N VAL A 147 8.64 12.90 -5.52
CA VAL A 147 9.12 11.94 -4.53
C VAL A 147 10.56 12.30 -4.22
N TYR A 148 10.79 12.98 -3.10
CA TYR A 148 12.11 13.49 -2.74
C TYR A 148 13.15 12.36 -2.61
N GLN A 149 14.28 12.49 -3.30
CA GLN A 149 15.40 11.55 -3.22
C GLN A 149 15.94 11.44 -1.80
N ALA A 150 15.81 12.49 -0.99
CA ALA A 150 16.19 12.44 0.43
C ALA A 150 15.41 11.36 1.21
N SER A 151 14.19 11.02 0.80
CA SER A 151 13.43 9.90 1.40
C SER A 151 13.97 8.55 0.91
N LEU A 152 14.25 8.41 -0.38
CA LEU A 152 14.83 7.17 -0.95
C LEU A 152 16.23 6.89 -0.40
N ALA A 153 17.04 7.93 -0.23
CA ALA A 153 18.39 7.88 0.30
C ALA A 153 18.45 7.62 1.82
N LYS A 154 17.32 7.52 2.51
CA LYS A 154 17.25 7.11 3.93
C LYS A 154 16.59 5.74 4.11
N GLY A 155 16.16 5.11 3.02
CA GLY A 155 15.21 4.03 3.03
C GLY A 155 13.79 4.53 3.33
N LEU A 156 12.79 3.94 2.69
CA LEU A 156 11.40 4.36 2.85
C LEU A 156 10.44 3.18 2.69
N THR A 157 9.27 3.27 3.30
CA THR A 157 8.26 2.21 3.22
C THR A 157 7.28 2.56 2.11
N LEU A 158 7.50 2.05 0.91
CA LEU A 158 6.63 2.32 -0.21
C LEU A 158 5.30 1.58 -0.04
N GLY A 159 4.21 2.29 -0.23
CA GLY A 159 2.90 1.73 -0.51
C GLY A 159 2.46 2.07 -1.92
N LEU A 160 1.91 1.10 -2.65
CA LEU A 160 1.19 1.37 -3.90
C LEU A 160 -0.21 0.77 -3.80
N SER A 161 -1.20 1.54 -4.25
CA SER A 161 -2.60 1.12 -4.37
C SER A 161 -3.06 1.35 -5.80
N ALA A 162 -3.86 0.44 -6.32
CA ALA A 162 -4.51 0.56 -7.62
C ALA A 162 -6.00 0.26 -7.47
N SER A 163 -6.84 1.07 -8.11
CA SER A 163 -8.30 0.91 -8.07
C SER A 163 -8.95 1.35 -9.37
N VAL A 164 -9.94 0.57 -9.84
CA VAL A 164 -10.75 0.97 -11.00
C VAL A 164 -11.66 2.13 -10.58
N LEU A 165 -11.45 3.31 -11.17
CA LEU A 165 -12.30 4.48 -10.91
C LEU A 165 -13.58 4.42 -11.77
N ASN A 166 -13.44 4.01 -13.02
CA ASN A 166 -14.54 3.76 -13.96
C ASN A 166 -14.06 2.86 -15.11
N GLU A 167 -14.93 2.59 -16.10
CA GLU A 167 -14.64 1.69 -17.23
C GLU A 167 -13.36 2.06 -18.02
N THR A 168 -12.99 3.34 -18.02
CA THR A 168 -11.86 3.88 -18.80
C THR A 168 -10.68 4.36 -17.96
N THR A 169 -10.82 4.40 -16.63
CA THR A 169 -9.85 5.05 -15.75
C THR A 169 -9.41 4.14 -14.62
N MET A 170 -8.08 3.99 -14.49
CA MET A 170 -7.42 3.33 -13.37
C MET A 170 -6.77 4.39 -12.47
N HIS A 171 -7.07 4.36 -11.18
CA HIS A 171 -6.52 5.28 -10.19
C HIS A 171 -5.41 4.61 -9.38
N LEU A 172 -4.22 5.22 -9.35
CA LEU A 172 -3.11 4.76 -8.52
C LEU A 172 -2.73 5.80 -7.47
N GLU A 173 -2.42 5.33 -6.26
CA GLU A 173 -1.92 6.14 -5.15
C GLU A 173 -0.60 5.57 -4.63
N MET A 174 0.39 6.43 -4.39
CA MET A 174 1.68 6.05 -3.81
C MET A 174 1.84 6.67 -2.41
N TYR A 175 2.39 5.89 -1.49
CA TYR A 175 2.57 6.27 -0.08
C TYR A 175 4.01 6.06 0.39
N ASP A 176 4.41 6.83 1.40
CA ASP A 176 5.51 6.54 2.30
C ASP A 176 4.94 6.25 3.70
N GLY A 177 4.95 4.98 4.09
CA GLY A 177 4.29 4.47 5.28
C GLY A 177 2.78 4.69 5.21
N ALA A 178 2.28 5.68 5.95
CA ALA A 178 0.89 6.11 5.97
C ALA A 178 0.65 7.45 5.25
N VAL A 179 1.71 8.11 4.78
CA VAL A 179 1.64 9.43 4.15
C VAL A 179 1.44 9.26 2.66
N LEU A 180 0.37 9.83 2.10
CA LEU A 180 0.17 9.89 0.64
C LEU A 180 1.23 10.81 0.02
N LEU A 181 2.02 10.27 -0.90
CA LEU A 181 2.98 11.04 -1.71
C LEU A 181 2.30 11.70 -2.90
N GLY A 182 1.34 10.99 -3.51
CA GLY A 182 0.57 11.49 -4.64
C GLY A 182 -0.25 10.40 -5.31
N SER A 183 -1.01 10.79 -6.32
CA SER A 183 -1.87 9.89 -7.08
C SER A 183 -1.90 10.28 -8.56
N TYR A 184 -2.35 9.37 -9.40
CA TYR A 184 -2.53 9.61 -10.84
C TYR A 184 -3.65 8.77 -11.42
N ASP A 185 -4.44 9.37 -12.32
CA ASP A 185 -5.49 8.72 -13.07
C ASP A 185 -4.96 8.32 -14.45
N PHE A 186 -4.78 7.02 -14.65
CA PHE A 186 -4.38 6.42 -15.91
C PHE A 186 -5.60 6.19 -16.81
N THR A 187 -5.42 6.41 -18.11
CA THR A 187 -6.32 5.81 -19.10
C THR A 187 -6.06 4.31 -19.14
N ARG A 188 -7.10 3.48 -19.12
CA ARG A 188 -6.91 2.03 -19.13
C ARG A 188 -6.28 1.57 -20.44
N VAL A 189 -5.24 0.75 -20.34
CA VAL A 189 -4.53 0.19 -21.50
C VAL A 189 -5.34 -0.96 -22.11
N SER A 190 -5.20 -1.19 -23.42
CA SER A 190 -5.97 -2.21 -24.14
C SER A 190 -5.59 -3.65 -23.78
N ASP A 191 -4.35 -3.86 -23.35
CA ASP A 191 -3.76 -5.11 -22.90
C ASP A 191 -3.58 -5.10 -21.36
N GLU A 192 -4.58 -4.58 -20.65
CA GLU A 192 -4.58 -4.54 -19.19
C GLU A 192 -4.49 -5.96 -18.62
N ILE A 193 -3.60 -6.15 -17.66
CA ILE A 193 -3.52 -7.39 -16.87
C ILE A 193 -4.76 -7.44 -15.97
N ASP A 194 -5.52 -8.52 -16.08
CA ASP A 194 -6.71 -8.73 -15.24
C ASP A 194 -6.38 -8.64 -13.75
N ALA A 195 -7.34 -8.13 -12.96
CA ALA A 195 -7.14 -7.84 -11.54
C ALA A 195 -6.66 -9.07 -10.74
N GLU A 196 -7.16 -10.27 -11.04
CA GLU A 196 -6.73 -11.52 -10.40
C GLU A 196 -5.27 -11.91 -10.69
N ASN A 197 -4.64 -11.27 -11.68
CA ASN A 197 -3.26 -11.48 -12.09
C ASN A 197 -2.38 -10.25 -11.85
N ALA A 198 -2.96 -9.13 -11.39
CA ALA A 198 -2.25 -7.88 -11.17
C ALA A 198 -1.33 -7.98 -9.94
N ARG A 199 -0.06 -8.28 -10.18
CA ARG A 199 0.99 -8.43 -9.17
C ARG A 199 1.70 -7.13 -8.88
N PHE A 200 2.19 -7.00 -7.64
CA PHE A 200 3.16 -5.96 -7.31
C PHE A 200 4.53 -6.32 -7.89
N GLU A 201 5.19 -5.38 -8.55
CA GLU A 201 6.52 -5.58 -9.12
C GLU A 201 7.42 -4.37 -8.88
N ILE A 202 8.69 -4.64 -8.59
CA ILE A 202 9.74 -3.62 -8.53
C ILE A 202 10.84 -3.99 -9.50
N MET A 203 11.33 -3.00 -10.26
CA MET A 203 12.48 -3.17 -11.12
C MET A 203 13.42 -1.98 -10.98
N ILE A 204 14.69 -2.24 -10.75
CA ILE A 204 15.73 -1.21 -10.84
C ILE A 204 16.14 -1.03 -12.30
N SER A 205 16.44 0.21 -12.71
CA SER A 205 16.81 0.53 -14.08
C SER A 205 17.91 1.59 -14.13
N GLY A 206 18.79 1.48 -15.12
CA GLY A 206 19.89 2.41 -15.35
C GLY A 206 21.06 2.16 -14.41
N ASP A 207 21.61 3.23 -13.82
CA ASP A 207 22.80 3.17 -12.96
C ASP A 207 22.51 2.90 -11.47
N VAL A 208 21.37 2.26 -11.15
CA VAL A 208 21.14 1.73 -9.81
C VAL A 208 22.00 0.49 -9.64
N THR A 209 22.90 0.50 -8.66
CA THR A 209 23.83 -0.60 -8.40
C THR A 209 23.20 -1.70 -7.59
N GLU A 210 22.39 -1.32 -6.60
CA GLU A 210 21.72 -2.26 -5.72
C GLU A 210 20.47 -1.61 -5.12
N GLU A 211 19.43 -2.41 -4.93
CA GLU A 211 18.28 -2.07 -4.10
C GLU A 211 17.88 -3.32 -3.29
N ILE A 212 17.73 -3.15 -1.99
CA ILE A 212 17.33 -4.23 -1.07
C ILE A 212 15.89 -3.96 -0.64
N LEU A 213 15.05 -4.95 -0.86
CA LEU A 213 13.65 -4.95 -0.48
C LEU A 213 13.50 -5.80 0.79
N SER A 214 12.87 -5.26 1.81
CA SER A 214 12.62 -5.98 3.07
C SER A 214 11.19 -5.79 3.55
N SER A 215 10.82 -6.59 4.56
CA SER A 215 9.50 -6.52 5.18
C SER A 215 9.20 -5.08 5.63
N PRO A 216 8.00 -4.55 5.36
CA PRO A 216 7.57 -3.27 5.93
C PRO A 216 7.75 -3.30 7.44
N ILE A 217 8.39 -2.27 8.00
CA ILE A 217 8.45 -2.10 9.45
C ILE A 217 7.01 -1.86 9.92
N ARG A 218 6.52 -2.68 10.85
CA ARG A 218 5.20 -2.45 11.47
C ARG A 218 5.27 -1.14 12.25
N SER A 219 4.71 -0.07 11.69
CA SER A 219 4.48 1.21 12.38
C SER A 219 3.39 1.05 13.43
#